data_AF-A0A090NX10-F1
#
_entry.id   AF-A0A090NX10-F1
#
_cell.length_a   1.000
_cell.length_b   1.000
_cell.length_c   1.000
_cell.angle_alpha   90.00
_cell.angle_beta   90.00
_cell.angle_gamma   90.00
#
_symmetry.space_group_name_H-M   'P 1'
#
loop_
_entity.id
_entity.type
_entity.pdbx_description
1 polymer ?
#
loop_
_entity_poly.entity_id
_entity_poly.type
_entity_poly.pdbx_seq_one_letter_code
_entity_poly.pdbx_strand_id
1 'polypeptide(L)'
;MGTAVSAVGAVWLDRESVLFGDSTLALRQWMREKGIQFEMKQNEPEDHFGSLLLMAAWLAENGRQTECEELLAWHLFPWSTRFLDVFIEKAEHPFYRALGELARLTLAQWQSQLLIPVAVKPLFR
;
A
#
# COMPACT_ATOMS: atom_id res chain seq x y z
N MET A 1 11.42 -22.07 9.46
CA MET A 1 11.71 -20.69 9.01
C MET A 1 10.38 -19.98 8.86
N GLY A 2 10.09 -19.00 9.72
CA GLY A 2 8.89 -18.17 9.56
C GLY A 2 8.98 -17.43 8.22
N THR A 3 8.02 -17.63 7.34
CA THR A 3 7.97 -16.94 6.04
C THR A 3 7.87 -15.44 6.28
N ALA A 4 8.85 -14.67 5.78
CA ALA A 4 8.81 -13.21 5.81
C ALA A 4 7.50 -12.68 5.20
N VAL A 5 6.87 -11.70 5.85
CA VAL A 5 5.66 -11.05 5.35
C VAL A 5 6.07 -10.07 4.25
N SER A 6 5.54 -10.25 3.04
CA SER A 6 5.83 -9.33 1.94
C SER A 6 5.09 -8.00 2.14
N ALA A 7 5.83 -6.90 2.04
CA ALA A 7 5.27 -5.55 2.07
C ALA A 7 4.92 -5.02 0.67
N VAL A 8 4.77 -5.89 -0.33
CA VAL A 8 4.47 -5.52 -1.73
C VAL A 8 3.04 -5.91 -2.09
N GLY A 9 2.24 -4.95 -2.58
CA GLY A 9 0.82 -5.14 -2.86
C GLY A 9 0.48 -6.30 -3.79
N ALA A 10 1.26 -6.49 -4.85
CA ALA A 10 1.08 -7.57 -5.82
C ALA A 10 1.13 -8.96 -5.18
N VAL A 11 1.88 -9.17 -4.09
CA VAL A 11 1.89 -10.46 -3.39
C VAL A 11 0.53 -10.80 -2.78
N TRP A 12 -0.26 -9.79 -2.41
CA TRP A 12 -1.58 -9.96 -1.79
C TRP A 12 -2.71 -10.00 -2.81
N LEU A 13 -2.57 -9.24 -3.90
CA LEU A 13 -3.62 -9.01 -4.90
C LEU A 13 -3.49 -9.87 -6.15
N ASP A 14 -2.32 -10.48 -6.39
CA ASP A 14 -2.10 -11.38 -7.52
C ASP A 14 -2.23 -12.84 -7.09
N ARG A 15 -2.93 -13.63 -7.92
CA ARG A 15 -3.13 -15.07 -7.71
C ARG A 15 -1.81 -15.84 -7.70
N GLU A 16 -0.82 -15.39 -8.47
CA GLU A 16 0.50 -16.01 -8.55
C GLU A 16 1.45 -15.50 -7.45
N SER A 17 1.03 -14.48 -6.68
CA SER A 17 1.85 -13.83 -5.63
C SER A 17 3.21 -13.34 -6.14
N VAL A 18 3.27 -12.86 -7.39
CA VAL A 18 4.50 -12.40 -8.03
C VAL A 18 4.78 -10.91 -7.75
N LEU A 19 6.06 -10.55 -7.73
CA LEU A 19 6.47 -9.14 -7.75
C LEU A 19 6.19 -8.57 -9.15
N PHE A 20 5.77 -7.30 -9.23
CA PHE A 20 5.38 -6.63 -10.48
C PHE A 20 4.16 -7.24 -11.18
N GLY A 21 3.23 -7.80 -10.41
CA GLY A 21 1.94 -8.30 -10.92
C GLY A 21 0.99 -7.20 -11.38
N ASP A 22 -0.24 -7.58 -11.72
CA ASP A 22 -1.24 -6.68 -12.32
C ASP A 22 -1.51 -5.42 -11.48
N SER A 23 -1.45 -5.51 -10.14
CA SER A 23 -1.64 -4.35 -9.27
C SER A 23 -0.51 -3.33 -9.35
N THR A 24 0.75 -3.77 -9.53
CA THR A 24 1.90 -2.89 -9.73
C THR A 24 1.80 -2.19 -11.08
N LEU A 25 1.38 -2.91 -12.14
CA LEU A 25 1.15 -2.31 -13.46
C LEU A 25 0.02 -1.29 -13.44
N ALA A 26 -1.09 -1.58 -12.76
CA ALA A 26 -2.20 -0.65 -12.59
C ALA A 26 -1.77 0.62 -11.83
N LEU A 27 -0.93 0.49 -10.80
CA LEU A 27 -0.35 1.64 -10.10
C LEU A 27 0.53 2.47 -11.04
N ARG A 28 1.42 1.84 -11.80
CA ARG A 28 2.32 2.53 -12.74
C ARG A 28 1.54 3.27 -13.82
N GLN A 29 0.46 2.67 -14.34
CA GLN A 29 -0.42 3.32 -15.29
C GLN A 29 -1.09 4.56 -14.68
N TRP A 30 -1.68 4.43 -13.50
CA TRP A 30 -2.29 5.55 -12.79
C TRP A 30 -1.29 6.69 -12.54
N MET A 31 -0.07 6.37 -12.08
CA MET A 31 1.00 7.36 -11.87
C MET A 31 1.33 8.11 -13.18
N ARG A 32 1.44 7.38 -14.29
CA ARG A 32 1.73 7.96 -15.60
C ARG A 32 0.61 8.89 -16.07
N GLU A 33 -0.65 8.49 -15.92
CA GLU A 33 -1.81 9.27 -16.31
C GLU A 33 -1.96 10.56 -15.47
N LYS A 34 -1.60 10.50 -14.18
CA LYS A 34 -1.61 11.65 -13.28
C LYS A 34 -0.32 12.47 -13.32
N GLY A 35 0.64 12.13 -14.16
CA GLY A 35 1.93 12.84 -14.25
C GLY A 35 2.71 12.83 -12.94
N ILE A 36 2.62 11.75 -12.15
CA ILE A 36 3.35 11.59 -10.89
C ILE A 36 4.74 11.06 -11.21
N GLN A 37 5.75 11.91 -11.00
CA GLN A 37 7.16 11.54 -11.08
C GLN A 37 7.71 11.38 -9.66
N PHE A 38 7.43 10.23 -9.06
CA PHE A 38 7.97 9.86 -7.76
C PHE A 38 9.18 8.95 -7.98
N GLU A 39 10.39 9.49 -7.81
CA GLU A 39 11.63 8.74 -8.02
C GLU A 39 11.81 7.70 -6.91
N MET A 40 11.50 6.45 -7.24
CA MET A 40 11.85 5.28 -6.46
C MET A 40 13.25 4.78 -6.87
N LYS A 41 13.95 4.10 -5.97
CA LYS A 41 15.19 3.41 -6.32
C LYS A 41 14.93 2.48 -7.51
N GLN A 42 15.81 2.54 -8.50
CA GLN A 42 15.76 1.66 -9.67
C GLN A 42 15.67 0.19 -9.21
N ASN A 43 14.64 -0.52 -9.69
CA ASN A 43 14.32 -1.94 -9.40
C ASN A 43 13.54 -2.26 -8.11
N GLU A 44 13.02 -1.28 -7.36
CA GLU A 44 12.04 -1.56 -6.30
C GLU A 44 10.60 -1.49 -6.84
N PRO A 45 9.71 -2.43 -6.44
CA PRO A 45 8.31 -2.37 -6.84
C PRO A 45 7.62 -1.15 -6.24
N GLU A 46 6.91 -0.39 -7.07
CA GLU A 46 6.27 0.87 -6.69
C GLU A 46 5.16 0.67 -5.64
N ASP A 47 4.58 -0.53 -5.58
CA ASP A 47 3.52 -0.92 -4.65
C ASP A 47 4.05 -1.49 -3.32
N HIS A 48 5.28 -1.16 -2.96
CA HIS A 48 5.79 -1.37 -1.60
C HIS A 48 5.07 -0.46 -0.59
N PHE A 49 4.66 -1.02 0.55
CA PHE A 49 3.84 -0.34 1.57
C PHE A 49 4.42 1.01 2.01
N GLY A 50 5.70 1.03 2.40
CA GLY A 50 6.36 2.25 2.85
C GLY A 50 6.47 3.30 1.74
N SER A 51 6.62 2.85 0.50
CA SER A 51 6.76 3.72 -0.67
C SER A 51 5.45 4.38 -1.05
N LEU A 52 4.34 3.64 -0.97
CA LEU A 52 2.99 4.18 -1.11
C LEU A 52 2.70 5.24 -0.03
N LEU A 53 3.12 5.01 1.22
CA LEU A 53 2.95 6.00 2.29
C LEU A 53 3.77 7.27 2.03
N LEU A 54 5.01 7.15 1.57
CA LEU A 54 5.84 8.30 1.20
C LEU A 54 5.25 9.07 0.01
N MET A 55 4.73 8.37 -0.99
CA MET A 55 4.05 9.01 -2.11
C MET A 55 2.74 9.70 -1.68
N ALA A 56 1.97 9.10 -0.77
CA ALA A 56 0.78 9.75 -0.19
C ALA A 56 1.14 11.04 0.54
N ALA A 57 2.20 11.02 1.35
CA ALA A 57 2.72 12.22 2.01
C ALA A 57 3.14 13.28 1.00
N TRP A 58 3.91 12.90 -0.02
CA TRP A 58 4.35 13.82 -1.07
C TRP A 58 3.17 14.44 -1.84
N LEU A 59 2.14 13.65 -2.19
CA LEU A 59 0.94 14.16 -2.84
C LEU A 59 0.21 15.18 -1.96
N ALA A 60 0.06 14.89 -0.67
CA ALA A 60 -0.57 15.79 0.28
C ALA A 60 0.22 17.10 0.45
N GLU A 61 1.55 17.02 0.58
CA GLU A 61 2.45 18.18 0.70
C GLU A 61 2.41 19.09 -0.54
N ASN A 62 2.15 18.52 -1.72
CA ASN A 62 2.04 19.26 -2.98
C ASN A 62 0.59 19.69 -3.31
N GLY A 63 -0.35 19.57 -2.36
CA GLY A 63 -1.74 19.99 -2.53
C GLY A 63 -2.55 19.11 -3.51
N ARG A 64 -2.07 17.91 -3.82
CA ARG A 64 -2.70 16.95 -4.75
C ARG A 64 -3.64 16.00 -4.01
N GLN A 65 -4.65 16.60 -3.35
CA GLN A 65 -5.55 15.88 -2.44
C GLN A 65 -6.33 14.77 -3.15
N THR A 66 -6.87 15.04 -4.34
CA THR A 66 -7.62 14.05 -5.11
C THR A 66 -6.78 12.83 -5.43
N GLU A 67 -5.55 13.02 -5.92
CA GLU A 67 -4.64 11.92 -6.22
C GLU A 67 -4.17 11.18 -4.95
N CYS A 68 -4.05 11.87 -3.83
CA CYS A 68 -3.78 11.22 -2.54
C CYS A 68 -4.92 10.28 -2.15
N GLU A 69 -6.17 10.72 -2.27
CA GLU A 69 -7.34 9.88 -1.97
C GLU A 69 -7.45 8.69 -2.94
N GLU A 70 -7.23 8.92 -4.24
CA GLU A 70 -7.18 7.85 -5.25
C GLU A 70 -6.09 6.83 -4.94
N LEU A 71 -4.88 7.28 -4.58
CA LEU A 71 -3.78 6.40 -4.21
C LEU A 71 -4.16 5.50 -3.03
N LEU A 72 -4.70 6.11 -1.96
CA LEU A 72 -5.10 5.41 -0.77
C LEU A 72 -6.23 4.40 -1.07
N ALA A 73 -7.29 4.84 -1.75
CA ALA A 73 -8.48 4.03 -2.01
C ALA A 73 -8.24 2.89 -3.01
N TRP A 74 -7.42 3.10 -4.04
CA TRP A 74 -7.29 2.16 -5.15
C TRP A 74 -6.01 1.32 -5.10
N HIS A 75 -4.94 1.83 -4.47
CA HIS A 75 -3.62 1.21 -4.53
C HIS A 75 -3.05 0.81 -3.17
N LEU A 76 -3.53 1.35 -2.05
CA LEU A 76 -3.08 0.98 -0.70
C LEU A 76 -4.13 0.17 0.10
N PHE A 77 -5.29 0.75 0.38
CA PHE A 77 -6.32 0.15 1.23
C PHE A 77 -6.89 -1.19 0.77
N PRO A 78 -6.91 -1.55 -0.55
CA PRO A 78 -7.40 -2.86 -0.96
C PRO A 78 -6.62 -4.05 -0.37
N TRP A 79 -5.39 -3.85 0.11
CA TRP A 79 -4.54 -4.92 0.63
C TRP A 79 -3.81 -4.58 1.95
N SER A 80 -3.65 -3.30 2.28
CA SER A 80 -2.86 -2.88 3.44
C SER A 80 -3.38 -3.40 4.78
N THR A 81 -4.70 -3.51 4.95
CA THR A 81 -5.29 -4.09 6.17
C THR A 81 -4.86 -5.54 6.35
N ARG A 82 -4.95 -6.35 5.28
CA ARG A 82 -4.53 -7.76 5.30
C ARG A 82 -3.03 -7.90 5.56
N PHE A 83 -2.23 -7.08 4.89
CA PHE A 83 -0.79 -7.01 5.13
C PHE A 83 -0.47 -6.70 6.60
N LEU A 84 -1.11 -5.66 7.18
CA LEU A 84 -0.86 -5.24 8.56
C LEU A 84 -1.31 -6.28 9.57
N ASP A 85 -2.44 -6.96 9.36
CA ASP A 85 -2.89 -8.03 10.26
C ASP A 85 -1.86 -9.17 10.33
N VAL A 86 -1.38 -9.65 9.18
CA VAL A 86 -0.36 -10.72 9.12
C VAL A 86 0.99 -10.23 9.63
N PHE A 87 1.35 -8.96 9.34
CA PHE A 87 2.58 -8.35 9.82
C PHE A 87 2.62 -8.26 11.34
N ILE A 88 1.54 -7.80 11.98
CA ILE A 88 1.40 -7.71 13.43
C ILE A 88 1.43 -9.11 14.06
N GLU A 89 0.71 -10.08 13.48
CA GLU A 89 0.66 -11.45 13.97
C GLU A 89 2.03 -12.13 13.95
N LYS A 90 2.81 -11.91 12.88
CA LYS A 90 4.14 -12.53 12.69
C LYS A 90 5.30 -11.69 13.22
N ALA A 91 5.07 -10.51 13.78
CA ALA A 91 6.14 -9.67 14.30
C ALA A 91 6.77 -10.29 15.56
N GLU A 92 7.98 -10.82 15.42
CA GLU A 92 8.73 -11.44 16.52
C GLU A 92 9.39 -10.41 17.47
N HIS A 93 9.35 -9.12 17.11
CA HIS A 93 9.94 -8.03 17.90
C HIS A 93 8.88 -6.99 18.31
N PRO A 94 8.79 -6.60 19.60
CA PRO A 94 7.78 -5.67 20.11
C PRO A 94 7.72 -4.33 19.37
N PHE A 95 8.87 -3.81 18.96
CA PHE A 95 8.95 -2.57 18.16
C PHE A 95 8.15 -2.67 16.85
N TYR A 96 8.35 -3.74 16.07
CA TYR A 96 7.66 -3.90 14.79
C TYR A 96 6.18 -4.23 14.98
N ARG A 97 5.83 -4.93 16.06
CA ARG A 97 4.42 -5.14 16.43
C ARG A 97 3.72 -3.81 16.71
N ALA A 98 4.31 -2.97 17.56
CA ALA A 98 3.77 -1.65 17.89
C ALA A 98 3.71 -0.73 16.65
N LEU A 99 4.71 -0.79 15.78
CA LEU A 99 4.72 -0.06 14.50
C LEU A 99 3.54 -0.48 13.61
N GLY A 100 3.30 -1.79 13.48
CA GLY A 100 2.18 -2.32 12.71
C GLY A 100 0.83 -1.90 13.29
N GLU A 101 0.67 -1.95 14.62
CA GLU A 101 -0.56 -1.52 15.30
C GLU A 101 -0.82 -0.02 15.11
N LEU A 102 0.23 0.81 15.23
CA LEU A 102 0.14 2.25 14.97
C LEU A 102 -0.26 2.55 13.53
N ALA A 103 0.37 1.87 12.57
CA ALA A 103 0.02 2.01 11.15
C ALA A 103 -1.45 1.61 10.90
N ARG A 104 -1.90 0.49 11.47
CA ARG A 104 -3.28 0.01 11.32
C ARG A 104 -4.29 1.02 11.85
N LEU A 105 -4.07 1.56 13.05
CA LEU A 105 -4.97 2.57 13.63
C LEU A 105 -4.98 3.87 12.80
N THR A 106 -3.81 4.32 12.34
CA THR A 106 -3.67 5.53 11.53
C THR A 106 -4.40 5.39 10.19
N LEU A 107 -4.17 4.28 9.48
CA LEU A 107 -4.77 4.04 8.17
C LEU A 107 -6.29 3.80 8.27
N ALA A 108 -6.77 3.15 9.34
CA ALA A 108 -8.21 3.00 9.58
C ALA A 108 -8.90 4.36 9.76
N GLN A 109 -8.26 5.28 10.48
CA GLN A 109 -8.77 6.64 10.63
C GLN A 109 -8.83 7.37 9.29
N TRP A 110 -7.77 7.28 8.46
CA TRP A 110 -7.77 7.87 7.12
C TRP A 110 -8.84 7.27 6.21
N GLN A 111 -9.01 5.95 6.23
CA GLN A 111 -10.03 5.26 5.44
C GLN A 111 -11.45 5.69 5.81
N SER A 112 -11.71 5.98 7.09
CA SER A 112 -13.02 6.47 7.55
C SER A 112 -13.38 7.88 7.04
N GLN A 113 -12.39 8.64 6.57
CA GLN A 113 -12.55 10.01 6.08
C GLN A 113 -12.56 10.09 4.55
N LEU A 114 -12.30 8.97 3.85
CA LEU A 114 -12.33 8.94 2.39
C LEU A 114 -13.74 9.25 1.86
N LEU A 115 -13.80 10.12 0.85
CA LEU A 115 -15.03 10.44 0.13
C LEU A 115 -15.30 9.48 -1.02
N ILE A 116 -14.27 8.74 -1.48
CA ILE A 116 -14.37 7.74 -2.53
C ILE A 116 -14.29 6.32 -1.95
N PRO A 117 -14.99 5.33 -2.54
CA PRO A 117 -14.96 3.96 -2.04
C PRO A 117 -13.59 3.32 -2.26
N VAL A 118 -13.16 2.52 -1.28
CA VAL A 118 -11.99 1.63 -1.43
C VAL A 118 -12.30 0.58 -2.50
N ALA A 119 -11.36 0.36 -3.42
CA ALA A 119 -11.52 -0.64 -4.45
C ALA A 119 -11.60 -2.06 -3.85
N VAL A 120 -12.68 -2.79 -4.16
CA VAL A 120 -12.84 -4.18 -3.72
C VAL A 120 -12.03 -5.08 -4.66
N LYS A 121 -10.99 -5.73 -4.11
CA LYS A 121 -10.11 -6.64 -4.85
C LYS A 121 -10.01 -7.97 -4.10
N PRO A 122 -9.96 -9.12 -4.81
CA PRO A 122 -9.71 -10.40 -4.16
C PRO A 122 -8.32 -10.41 -3.51
N LEU A 123 -8.23 -11.02 -2.33
CA LEU A 123 -6.97 -11.25 -1.62
C LEU A 123 -6.62 -12.73 -1.74
N PHE A 124 -5.39 -13.03 -2.15
CA PHE A 124 -4.94 -14.40 -2.37
C PHE A 124 -4.04 -14.93 -1.23
N ARG A 125 -3.71 -14.10 -0.23
CA ARG A 125 -2.84 -14.41 0.91
C ARG A 125 -3.36 -13.86 2.22
#